data_AF-A0A9X6KJR3-F1
#
_entry.id   AF-A0A9X6KJR3-F1
#
_cell.length_a   1.000
_cell.length_b   1.000
_cell.length_c   1.000
_cell.angle_alpha   90.00
_cell.angle_beta   90.00
_cell.angle_gamma   90.00
#
_symmetry.space_group_name_H-M   'P 1'
#
loop_
_entity.id
_entity.type
_entity.pdbx_description
1 polymer ?
#
loop_
_entity_poly.entity_id
_entity_poly.type
_entity_poly.pdbx_seq_one_letter_code
_entity_poly.pdbx_strand_id
1 'polypeptide(L)'
;MAKEQIKLYVSEEEKERLELLAKMNSTTVSNYVRMTALGVRVRPPKEIPVVVEKERLEDEDKLVLQELLERTQGKKDFITLDREFNTRLIALAGRLLE
;
A
#
# COMPACT_ATOMS: atom_id res chain seq x y z
N MET A 1 -13.86 -26.09 -11.85
CA MET A 1 -14.38 -25.83 -10.50
C MET A 1 -15.28 -24.61 -10.58
N ALA A 2 -16.58 -24.77 -10.28
CA ALA A 2 -17.52 -23.64 -10.30
C ALA A 2 -17.19 -22.71 -9.13
N LYS A 3 -17.01 -21.41 -9.40
CA LYS A 3 -16.85 -20.40 -8.35
C LYS A 3 -18.21 -20.21 -7.68
N GLU A 4 -18.42 -20.84 -6.54
CA GLU A 4 -19.60 -20.59 -5.71
C GLU A 4 -19.57 -19.13 -5.24
N GLN A 5 -20.44 -18.31 -5.83
CA GLN A 5 -20.58 -16.92 -5.44
C GLN A 5 -21.60 -16.85 -4.30
N ILE A 6 -21.11 -16.79 -3.08
CA ILE A 6 -21.96 -16.60 -1.89
C ILE A 6 -22.56 -15.19 -1.97
N LYS A 7 -23.87 -15.10 -2.22
CA LYS A 7 -24.62 -13.84 -2.16
C LYS A 7 -25.05 -13.61 -0.70
N LEU A 8 -24.44 -12.63 -0.06
CA LEU A 8 -24.82 -12.17 1.27
C LEU A 8 -25.86 -11.06 1.10
N TYR A 9 -27.02 -11.24 1.75
CA TYR A 9 -28.05 -10.21 1.85
C TYR A 9 -27.82 -9.47 3.17
N VAL A 10 -27.63 -8.16 3.08
CA VAL A 10 -27.45 -7.24 4.22
C VAL A 10 -28.50 -6.14 4.08
N SER A 11 -28.94 -5.59 5.21
CA SER A 11 -29.80 -4.41 5.21
C SER A 11 -29.07 -3.18 4.65
N GLU A 12 -29.81 -2.14 4.25
CA GLU A 12 -29.18 -0.89 3.77
C GLU A 12 -28.29 -0.25 4.85
N GLU A 13 -28.72 -0.27 6.13
CA GLU A 13 -27.91 0.25 7.25
C GLU A 13 -26.60 -0.53 7.44
N GLU A 14 -26.65 -1.86 7.32
CA GLU A 14 -25.46 -2.71 7.42
C GLU A 14 -24.50 -2.49 6.26
N LYS A 15 -25.04 -2.25 5.06
CA LYS A 15 -24.27 -1.95 3.86
C LYS A 15 -23.56 -0.61 3.97
N GLU A 16 -24.23 0.45 4.41
CA GLU A 16 -23.60 1.76 4.65
C GLU A 16 -22.46 1.65 5.65
N ARG A 17 -22.66 0.88 6.73
CA ARG A 17 -21.63 0.64 7.73
C ARG A 17 -20.42 -0.10 7.15
N LEU A 18 -20.65 -1.10 6.31
CA LEU A 18 -19.60 -1.85 5.62
C LEU A 18 -18.83 -0.98 4.62
N GLU A 19 -19.50 -0.11 3.87
CA GLU A 19 -18.88 0.82 2.95
C GLU A 19 -17.95 1.80 3.66
N LEU A 20 -18.41 2.35 4.80
CA LEU A 20 -17.62 3.26 5.61
C LEU A 20 -16.37 2.58 6.17
N LEU A 21 -16.53 1.37 6.71
CA LEU A 21 -15.42 0.57 7.24
C LEU A 21 -14.41 0.17 6.16
N ALA A 22 -14.87 -0.20 4.97
CA ALA A 22 -14.01 -0.53 3.84
C ALA A 22 -13.21 0.70 3.38
N LYS A 23 -13.85 1.88 3.31
CA LYS A 23 -13.21 3.14 2.95
C LYS A 23 -12.13 3.57 3.94
N MET A 24 -12.38 3.43 5.26
CA MET A 24 -11.38 3.73 6.30
C MET A 24 -10.13 2.84 6.20
N ASN A 25 -10.27 1.65 5.61
CA ASN A 25 -9.19 0.68 5.43
C ASN A 25 -8.66 0.64 3.99
N SER A 26 -8.99 1.65 3.17
CA SER A 26 -8.55 1.78 1.78
C SER A 26 -8.78 0.52 0.94
N THR A 27 -9.93 -0.13 1.11
CA THR A 27 -10.26 -1.38 0.43
C THR A 27 -11.72 -1.42 -0.05
N THR A 28 -12.08 -2.44 -0.83
CA THR A 28 -13.46 -2.67 -1.28
C THR A 28 -14.25 -3.43 -0.21
N VAL A 29 -15.58 -3.28 -0.17
CA VAL A 29 -16.44 -4.01 0.79
C VAL A 29 -16.21 -5.52 0.71
N SER A 30 -16.12 -6.07 -0.50
CA SER A 30 -15.88 -7.51 -0.69
C SER A 30 -14.53 -7.96 -0.12
N ASN A 31 -13.48 -7.15 -0.28
CA ASN A 31 -12.18 -7.46 0.31
C ASN A 31 -12.18 -7.25 1.82
N TYR A 32 -12.81 -6.19 2.31
CA TYR A 32 -12.94 -5.93 3.73
C TYR A 32 -13.60 -7.10 4.46
N VAL A 33 -14.75 -7.58 3.97
CA VAL A 33 -15.47 -8.73 4.53
C VAL A 33 -14.65 -10.02 4.48
N ARG A 34 -13.93 -10.28 3.37
CA ARG A 34 -13.05 -11.45 3.28
C ARG A 34 -11.91 -11.38 4.30
N MET A 35 -11.27 -10.23 4.44
CA MET A 35 -10.13 -10.05 5.35
C MET A 35 -10.56 -10.13 6.81
N THR A 36 -11.72 -9.55 7.17
CA THR A 36 -12.27 -9.64 8.52
C THR A 36 -12.73 -11.05 8.87
N ALA A 37 -13.35 -11.77 7.93
CA ALA A 37 -13.74 -13.18 8.13
C ALA A 37 -12.53 -14.10 8.39
N LEU A 38 -11.38 -13.78 7.79
CA LEU A 38 -10.11 -14.48 8.01
C LEU A 38 -9.38 -14.02 9.30
N GLY A 39 -9.95 -13.11 10.08
CA GLY A 39 -9.34 -12.57 11.30
C GLY A 39 -8.15 -11.64 11.04
N VAL A 40 -7.94 -11.20 9.80
CA VAL A 40 -6.81 -10.33 9.43
C VAL A 40 -7.10 -8.91 9.87
N ARG A 41 -6.26 -8.36 10.75
CA ARG A 41 -6.32 -6.94 11.12
C ARG A 41 -5.83 -6.07 9.97
N VAL A 42 -6.78 -5.50 9.22
CA VAL A 42 -6.48 -4.47 8.23
C VAL A 42 -6.07 -3.21 9.00
N ARG A 43 -4.85 -2.73 8.76
CA ARG A 43 -4.39 -1.43 9.25
C ARG A 43 -4.28 -0.51 8.04
N PRO A 44 -4.71 0.76 8.15
CA PRO A 44 -4.46 1.72 7.08
C PRO A 44 -2.94 1.81 6.84
N PRO A 45 -2.49 1.93 5.59
CA PRO A 45 -1.09 2.16 5.30
C PRO A 45 -0.65 3.43 6.02
N LYS A 46 0.42 3.34 6.83
CA LYS A 46 1.04 4.52 7.41
C LYS A 46 1.76 5.25 6.28
N GLU A 47 1.22 6.38 5.86
CA GLU A 47 1.97 7.31 5.02
C GLU A 47 3.12 7.89 5.86
N ILE A 48 4.35 7.59 5.47
CA ILE A 48 5.55 8.17 6.07
C ILE A 48 6.04 9.24 5.08
N PRO A 49 5.81 10.54 5.34
CA PRO A 49 6.35 11.58 4.49
C PRO A 49 7.87 11.63 4.66
N VAL A 50 8.60 11.27 3.61
CA VAL A 50 10.06 11.40 3.57
C VAL A 50 10.37 12.78 2.99
N VAL A 51 10.81 13.72 3.85
CA VAL A 51 11.30 15.03 3.41
C VAL A 51 12.76 14.88 3.04
N VAL A 52 13.07 14.97 1.75
CA VAL A 52 14.43 14.78 1.23
C VAL A 52 15.11 16.14 1.07
N GLU A 53 16.09 16.45 1.93
CA GLU A 53 16.96 17.62 1.76
C GLU A 53 17.94 17.37 0.61
N LYS A 54 17.88 18.20 -0.44
CA LYS A 54 18.58 18.00 -1.71
C LYS A 54 20.12 18.03 -1.62
N GLU A 55 20.69 18.45 -0.50
CA GLU A 55 22.13 18.68 -0.34
C GLU A 55 22.93 17.43 0.09
N ARG A 56 22.26 16.32 0.46
CA ARG A 56 22.95 15.11 0.98
C ARG A 56 22.89 13.87 0.09
N LEU A 57 22.27 13.93 -1.10
CA LEU A 57 22.14 12.72 -1.92
C LEU A 57 23.36 12.46 -2.80
N GLU A 58 24.01 11.33 -2.54
CA GLU A 58 25.02 10.77 -3.42
C GLU A 58 24.40 10.34 -4.76
N ASP A 59 25.21 10.22 -5.81
CA ASP A 59 24.70 9.87 -7.14
C ASP A 59 24.09 8.46 -7.20
N GLU A 60 24.54 7.54 -6.33
CA GLU A 60 23.93 6.23 -6.14
C GLU A 60 22.51 6.32 -5.56
N ASP A 61 22.26 7.27 -4.65
CA ASP A 61 20.95 7.47 -4.06
C ASP A 61 19.95 8.04 -5.07
N LYS A 62 20.43 8.92 -5.96
CA LYS A 62 19.63 9.46 -7.07
C LYS A 62 19.21 8.37 -8.05
N LEU A 63 20.06 7.38 -8.30
CA LEU A 63 19.73 6.22 -9.16
C LEU A 63 18.59 5.39 -8.57
N VAL A 64 18.61 5.14 -7.26
CA VAL A 64 17.52 4.39 -6.58
C VAL A 64 16.20 5.16 -6.63
N LEU A 65 16.24 6.49 -6.48
CA LEU A 65 15.03 7.34 -6.59
C LEU A 65 14.51 7.44 -8.04
N GLN A 66 15.40 7.47 -9.04
CA GLN A 66 15.00 7.39 -10.45
C GLN A 66 14.35 6.04 -10.76
N GLU A 67 14.96 4.94 -10.32
CA GLU A 67 14.39 3.60 -10.47
C GLU A 67 13.03 3.48 -9.76
N LEU A 68 12.85 4.14 -8.61
CA LEU A 68 11.55 4.23 -7.92
C LEU A 68 10.49 4.93 -8.78
N LEU A 69 10.83 6.07 -9.39
CA LEU A 69 9.94 6.83 -10.27
C LEU A 69 9.58 6.05 -11.55
N GLU A 70 10.56 5.39 -12.16
CA GLU A 70 10.35 4.52 -13.32
C GLU A 70 9.44 3.34 -12.99
N ARG A 71 9.68 2.67 -11.86
CA ARG A 71 8.85 1.54 -11.40
C ARG A 71 7.43 1.96 -11.04
N THR A 72 7.21 3.20 -10.60
CA THR A 72 5.85 3.70 -10.42
C THR A 72 5.10 3.89 -11.74
N GLN A 73 5.76 4.06 -12.89
CA GLN A 73 5.11 4.27 -14.21
C GLN A 73 3.93 5.26 -14.18
N GLY A 74 3.98 6.29 -13.32
CA GLY A 74 2.89 7.25 -13.12
C GLY A 74 1.69 6.75 -12.27
N LYS A 75 1.71 5.51 -11.77
CA LYS A 75 0.77 5.01 -10.75
C LYS A 75 1.26 5.46 -9.37
N LYS A 76 0.40 6.18 -8.66
CA LYS A 76 0.73 6.77 -7.34
C LYS A 76 0.77 5.74 -6.20
N ASP A 77 0.11 4.61 -6.36
CA ASP A 77 -0.25 3.77 -5.20
C ASP A 77 0.53 2.45 -5.11
N PHE A 78 1.20 2.01 -6.19
CA PHE A 78 1.82 0.68 -6.24
C PHE A 78 3.17 0.71 -6.94
N ILE A 79 4.16 0.09 -6.28
CA ILE A 79 5.51 -0.11 -6.77
C ILE A 79 5.82 -1.60 -6.69
N THR A 80 6.38 -2.17 -7.76
CA THR A 80 6.91 -3.54 -7.72
C THR A 80 8.27 -3.56 -7.05
N LEU A 81 8.33 -4.18 -5.87
CA LEU A 81 9.55 -4.36 -5.11
C LEU A 81 10.12 -5.76 -5.36
N ASP A 82 11.35 -5.82 -5.87
CA ASP A 82 12.20 -7.01 -5.87
C ASP A 82 13.20 -6.93 -4.70
N ARG A 83 13.81 -8.06 -4.36
CA ARG A 83 14.65 -8.20 -3.17
C ARG A 83 15.86 -7.24 -3.20
N GLU A 84 16.48 -7.06 -4.36
CA GLU A 84 17.65 -6.22 -4.55
C GLU A 84 17.32 -4.73 -4.44
N PHE A 85 16.24 -4.27 -5.07
CA PHE A 85 15.78 -2.88 -4.92
C PHE A 85 15.33 -2.59 -3.49
N ASN A 86 14.58 -3.50 -2.85
CA ASN A 86 14.12 -3.29 -1.48
C ASN A 86 15.29 -3.11 -0.51
N THR A 87 16.38 -3.86 -0.70
CA THR A 87 17.60 -3.71 0.12
C THR A 87 18.25 -2.35 -0.08
N ARG A 88 18.37 -1.90 -1.35
CA ARG A 88 18.92 -0.57 -1.69
C ARG A 88 18.03 0.58 -1.18
N LEU A 89 16.71 0.42 -1.29
CA LEU A 89 15.73 1.40 -0.83
C LEU A 89 15.73 1.55 0.70
N ILE A 90 15.85 0.44 1.44
CA ILE A 90 15.98 0.46 2.90
C ILE A 90 17.30 1.13 3.32
N ALA A 91 18.41 0.85 2.64
CA ALA A 91 19.69 1.49 2.91
C ALA A 91 19.62 3.01 2.67
N LEU A 92 18.99 3.44 1.57
CA LEU A 92 18.73 4.85 1.27
C LEU A 92 17.84 5.51 2.34
N ALA A 93 16.76 4.84 2.76
CA ALA A 93 15.89 5.34 3.81
C ALA A 93 16.63 5.50 5.15
N GLY A 94 17.56 4.59 5.48
CA GLY A 94 18.42 4.71 6.65
C GLY A 94 19.31 5.96 6.60
N ARG A 95 20.00 6.17 5.47
CA ARG A 95 20.87 7.35 5.27
C ARG A 95 20.11 8.67 5.28
N LEU A 96 18.88 8.70 4.78
CA LEU A 96 18.05 9.92 4.74
C LEU A 96 17.42 10.28 6.09
N LEU A 97 17.36 9.34 7.04
CA LEU A 97 16.80 9.57 8.38
C LEU A 97 17.87 9.86 9.45
N GLU A 98 19.15 9.67 9.15
CA GLU A 98 20.32 10.06 9.96
C GLU A 98 20.77 11.51 9.68
#